data_AF-A0A7H0VDQ7-F1
#
_entry.id   AF-A0A7H0VDQ7-F1
#
_cell.length_a   1.000
_cell.length_b   1.000
_cell.length_c   1.000
_cell.angle_alpha   90.00
_cell.angle_beta   90.00
_cell.angle_gamma   90.00
#
_symmetry.space_group_name_H-M   'P 1'
#
loop_
_entity.id
_entity.type
_entity.pdbx_description
1 polymer ?
#
loop_
_entity_poly.entity_id
_entity_poly.type
_entity_poly.pdbx_seq_one_letter_code
_entity_poly.pdbx_strand_id
1 'polypeptide(L)'
;MKIKDYTELDPKNPLRIQFECLVITLIAMTYEPHEQIQFYGEGTIPGDEMLLDFDDYYSAIKERMLEEELISEKSRNILDEIGALSVKWSSEKDPEFWKDLEKYREDWNPLRKLALSALKAMKMEGFMVKTHFSKGRNFKTYSLHKN
;
A
#
# COMPACT_ATOMS: atom_id res chain seq x y z
N MET A 1 -14.20 16.62 8.20
CA MET A 1 -13.43 16.86 6.97
C MET A 1 -13.95 15.95 5.88
N LYS A 2 -14.21 16.47 4.69
CA LYS A 2 -14.69 15.68 3.55
C LYS A 2 -13.44 15.17 2.83
N ILE A 3 -13.38 13.86 2.53
CA ILE A 3 -12.36 13.31 1.64
C ILE A 3 -12.91 13.47 0.23
N LYS A 4 -12.10 14.05 -0.66
CA LYS A 4 -12.43 14.25 -2.07
C LYS A 4 -12.48 12.89 -2.76
N ASP A 5 -13.42 12.72 -3.69
CA ASP A 5 -13.40 11.54 -4.54
C ASP A 5 -12.19 11.68 -5.49
N TYR A 6 -11.23 10.76 -5.41
CA TYR A 6 -10.01 10.82 -6.22
C TYR A 6 -10.30 10.77 -7.73
N THR A 7 -11.49 10.29 -8.13
CA THR A 7 -11.93 10.28 -9.53
C THR A 7 -12.24 11.68 -10.07
N GLU A 8 -12.36 12.69 -9.19
CA GLU A 8 -12.48 14.11 -9.57
C GLU A 8 -11.17 14.67 -10.14
N LEU A 9 -10.02 14.02 -9.91
CA LEU A 9 -8.75 14.36 -10.55
C LEU A 9 -8.65 13.73 -11.96
N ASP A 10 -8.00 14.42 -12.90
CA ASP A 10 -7.69 13.87 -14.23
C ASP A 10 -6.99 12.50 -14.07
N PRO A 11 -7.41 11.43 -14.79
CA PRO A 11 -6.72 10.13 -14.77
C PRO A 11 -5.22 10.18 -15.06
N LYS A 12 -4.73 11.21 -15.74
CA LYS A 12 -3.32 11.47 -16.04
C LYS A 12 -2.63 12.35 -14.99
N ASN A 13 -3.36 12.83 -13.98
CA ASN A 13 -2.79 13.61 -12.89
C ASN A 13 -1.80 12.73 -12.09
N PRO A 14 -0.52 13.11 -11.97
CA PRO A 14 0.47 12.31 -11.25
C PRO A 14 0.09 12.03 -9.79
N LEU A 15 -0.56 12.98 -9.12
CA LEU A 15 -0.99 12.81 -7.73
C LEU A 15 -2.09 11.75 -7.61
N ARG A 16 -3.01 11.70 -8.58
CA ARG A 16 -4.03 10.65 -8.65
C ARG A 16 -3.39 9.29 -8.85
N ILE A 17 -2.45 9.18 -9.81
CA ILE A 17 -1.75 7.92 -10.09
C ILE A 17 -1.01 7.43 -8.84
N GLN A 18 -0.27 8.31 -8.17
CA GLN A 18 0.45 7.94 -6.94
C GLN A 18 -0.50 7.57 -5.80
N PHE A 19 -1.63 8.27 -5.65
CA PHE A 19 -2.67 7.90 -4.68
C PHE A 19 -3.27 6.52 -4.98
N GLU A 20 -3.57 6.22 -6.25
CA GLU A 20 -4.05 4.90 -6.67
C GLU A 20 -3.01 3.81 -6.36
N CYS A 21 -1.72 4.07 -6.62
CA CYS A 21 -0.63 3.17 -6.25
C CYS A 21 -0.54 2.96 -4.74
N LEU A 22 -0.61 4.02 -3.92
CA LEU A 22 -0.64 3.90 -2.46
C LEU A 22 -1.79 3.00 -2.00
N VAL A 23 -3.00 3.21 -2.52
CA VAL A 23 -4.16 2.38 -2.16
C VAL A 23 -3.95 0.92 -2.58
N ILE A 24 -3.38 0.66 -3.76
CA ILE A 24 -3.04 -0.69 -4.23
C ILE A 24 -2.04 -1.35 -3.27
N THR A 25 -0.97 -0.64 -2.89
CA THR A 25 0.04 -1.12 -1.94
C THR A 25 -0.57 -1.42 -0.58
N LEU A 26 -1.43 -0.54 -0.05
CA LEU A 26 -2.13 -0.79 1.21
C LEU A 26 -3.04 -2.01 1.14
N ILE A 27 -3.76 -2.22 0.02
CA ILE A 27 -4.57 -3.43 -0.17
C ILE A 27 -3.66 -4.66 -0.17
N ALA A 28 -2.54 -4.64 -0.89
CA ALA A 28 -1.58 -5.74 -0.90
C ALA A 28 -1.02 -6.04 0.50
N MET A 29 -0.76 -5.02 1.32
CA MET A 29 -0.34 -5.18 2.71
C MET A 29 -1.40 -5.87 3.58
N THR A 30 -2.68 -5.84 3.23
CA THR A 30 -3.73 -6.53 4.00
C THR A 30 -3.81 -8.03 3.73
N TYR A 31 -3.20 -8.50 2.65
CA TYR A 31 -3.29 -9.90 2.23
C TYR A 31 -2.54 -10.86 3.16
N GLU A 32 -2.86 -12.15 3.05
CA GLU A 32 -2.11 -13.21 3.71
C GLU A 32 -0.73 -13.41 3.04
N PRO A 33 0.28 -13.94 3.75
CA PRO A 33 1.64 -14.05 3.22
C PRO A 33 1.75 -14.63 1.81
N HIS A 34 1.03 -15.74 1.54
CA HIS A 34 1.03 -16.38 0.23
C HIS A 34 0.45 -15.49 -0.89
N GLU A 35 -0.57 -14.69 -0.60
CA GLU A 35 -1.17 -13.73 -1.53
C GLU A 35 -0.25 -12.53 -1.74
N GLN A 36 0.46 -12.08 -0.70
CA GLN A 36 1.49 -11.03 -0.78
C GLN A 36 2.63 -11.46 -1.72
N ILE A 37 3.11 -12.70 -1.55
CA ILE A 37 4.13 -13.28 -2.44
C ILE A 37 3.62 -13.35 -3.89
N GLN A 38 2.37 -13.79 -4.11
CA GLN A 38 1.79 -13.84 -5.45
C GLN A 38 1.61 -12.46 -6.08
N PHE A 39 1.27 -11.44 -5.28
CA PHE A 39 1.12 -10.07 -5.73
C PHE A 39 2.46 -9.54 -6.27
N TYR A 40 3.49 -9.52 -5.43
CA TYR A 40 4.81 -9.00 -5.78
C TYR A 40 5.60 -9.88 -6.76
N GLY A 41 5.34 -11.18 -6.74
CA GLY A 41 5.91 -12.15 -7.67
C GLY A 41 6.98 -13.05 -7.03
N GLU A 42 7.04 -14.30 -7.50
CA GLU A 42 8.02 -15.27 -7.06
C GLU A 42 9.44 -14.80 -7.41
N GLY A 43 10.34 -14.77 -6.41
CA GLY A 43 11.72 -14.29 -6.56
C GLY A 43 11.97 -12.85 -6.07
N THR A 44 10.93 -12.15 -5.64
CA THR A 44 11.05 -10.86 -4.92
C THR A 44 11.20 -11.09 -3.41
N ILE A 45 11.67 -10.07 -2.68
CA ILE A 45 11.62 -10.02 -1.21
C ILE A 45 10.35 -9.21 -0.87
N PRO A 46 9.17 -9.85 -0.78
CA PRO A 46 7.89 -9.15 -0.76
C PRO A 46 7.74 -8.21 0.44
N GLY A 47 8.39 -8.51 1.58
CA GLY A 47 8.39 -7.62 2.73
C GLY A 47 9.08 -6.29 2.46
N ASP A 48 10.20 -6.31 1.72
CA ASP A 48 10.99 -5.12 1.38
C ASP A 48 10.25 -4.29 0.32
N GLU A 49 9.82 -4.93 -0.77
CA GLU A 49 9.07 -4.29 -1.86
C GLU A 49 7.78 -3.61 -1.36
N MET A 50 7.04 -4.23 -0.42
CA MET A 50 5.84 -3.61 0.17
C MET A 50 6.14 -2.27 0.85
N LEU A 51 7.21 -2.21 1.64
CA LEU A 51 7.54 -1.02 2.40
C LEU A 51 8.24 0.04 1.55
N LEU A 52 9.01 -0.37 0.54
CA LEU A 52 9.58 0.53 -0.47
C LEU A 52 8.49 1.19 -1.33
N ASP A 53 7.55 0.40 -1.87
CA ASP A 53 6.39 0.93 -2.59
C ASP A 53 5.62 1.93 -1.72
N PHE A 54 5.40 1.60 -0.45
CA PHE A 54 4.70 2.49 0.47
C PHE A 54 5.42 3.82 0.64
N ASP A 55 6.74 3.78 0.87
CA ASP A 55 7.55 5.00 1.03
C ASP A 55 7.53 5.85 -0.26
N ASP A 56 7.68 5.21 -1.42
CA ASP A 56 7.67 5.84 -2.74
C ASP A 56 6.34 6.55 -3.04
N TYR A 57 5.21 5.94 -2.67
CA TYR A 57 3.89 6.48 -2.97
C TYR A 57 3.32 7.41 -1.89
N TYR A 58 3.84 7.37 -0.66
CA TYR A 58 3.31 8.18 0.44
C TYR A 58 4.28 9.28 0.90
N SER A 59 5.50 8.93 1.30
CA SER A 59 6.37 9.80 2.09
C SER A 59 6.72 11.10 1.39
N ALA A 60 6.98 11.04 0.07
CA ALA A 60 7.36 12.21 -0.71
C ALA A 60 6.19 13.17 -1.03
N ILE A 61 4.94 12.71 -0.91
CA ILE A 61 3.78 13.45 -1.43
C ILE A 61 2.60 13.60 -0.45
N LYS A 62 2.76 13.12 0.79
CA LYS A 62 1.70 13.15 1.80
C LYS A 62 1.12 14.55 2.05
N GLU A 63 1.94 15.60 2.03
CA GLU A 63 1.47 16.99 2.19
C GLU A 63 0.56 17.39 1.03
N ARG A 64 0.92 17.04 -0.21
CA ARG A 64 0.09 17.31 -1.40
C ARG A 64 -1.22 16.50 -1.39
N MET A 65 -1.18 15.25 -0.92
CA MET A 65 -2.41 14.46 -0.76
C MET A 65 -3.36 15.06 0.26
N LEU A 66 -2.82 15.66 1.33
CA LEU A 66 -3.60 16.34 2.36
C LEU A 66 -4.18 17.66 1.86
N GLU A 67 -3.38 18.47 1.16
CA GLU A 67 -3.81 19.72 0.52
C GLU A 67 -4.96 19.51 -0.48
N GLU A 68 -4.90 18.43 -1.26
CA GLU A 68 -5.94 18.04 -2.23
C GLU A 68 -7.09 17.23 -1.62
N GLU A 69 -7.10 17.08 -0.29
CA GLU A 69 -8.13 16.36 0.48
C GLU A 69 -8.32 14.89 0.06
N LEU A 70 -7.29 14.29 -0.58
CA LEU A 70 -7.27 12.85 -0.94
C LEU A 70 -7.08 11.97 0.30
N ILE A 71 -6.33 12.48 1.28
CA ILE A 71 -6.24 11.92 2.61
C ILE A 71 -6.71 12.95 3.62
N SER A 72 -7.20 12.45 4.75
CA SER A 72 -7.44 13.25 5.94
C SER A 72 -6.28 13.24 6.92
N GLU A 73 -6.24 14.21 7.84
CA GLU A 73 -5.37 14.19 9.03
C GLU A 73 -5.41 12.85 9.76
N LYS A 74 -6.60 12.26 9.90
CA LYS A 74 -6.78 10.95 10.53
C LYS A 74 -6.07 9.84 9.75
N SER A 75 -6.25 9.77 8.44
CA SER A 75 -5.55 8.77 7.61
C SER A 75 -4.06 9.04 7.55
N ARG A 76 -3.62 10.32 7.52
CA ARG A 76 -2.20 10.69 7.57
C ARG A 76 -1.53 10.12 8.81
N ASN A 77 -2.14 10.30 9.99
CA ASN A 77 -1.57 9.77 11.23
C ASN A 77 -1.40 8.24 11.19
N ILE A 78 -2.35 7.51 10.62
CA ILE A 78 -2.25 6.04 10.49
C ILE A 78 -1.18 5.64 9.47
N LEU A 79 -1.06 6.38 8.35
CA LEU A 79 -0.01 6.16 7.36
C LEU A 79 1.38 6.47 7.93
N ASP A 80 1.51 7.52 8.73
CA ASP A 80 2.75 7.84 9.45
C ASP A 80 3.11 6.74 10.47
N GLU A 81 2.13 6.07 11.10
CA GLU A 81 2.37 4.89 11.94
C GLU A 81 2.94 3.70 11.15
N ILE A 82 2.50 3.49 9.90
CA ILE A 82 3.10 2.47 9.01
C ILE A 82 4.56 2.81 8.72
N GLY A 83 4.85 4.07 8.38
CA GLY A 83 6.23 4.55 8.17
C GLY A 83 7.11 4.35 9.40
N ALA A 84 6.60 4.69 10.59
CA ALA A 84 7.32 4.49 11.85
C ALA A 84 7.57 3.00 12.15
N LEU A 85 6.61 2.12 11.84
CA LEU A 85 6.76 0.67 11.99
C LEU A 85 7.85 0.12 11.06
N SER A 86 7.90 0.58 9.81
CA SER A 86 8.96 0.25 8.85
C SER A 86 10.35 0.61 9.36
N VAL A 87 10.52 1.86 9.82
CA VAL A 87 11.78 2.34 10.40
C VAL A 87 12.18 1.50 11.61
N LYS A 88 11.24 1.20 12.51
CA LYS A 88 11.50 0.33 13.66
C LYS A 88 12.02 -1.05 13.22
N TRP A 89 11.33 -1.71 12.30
CA TRP A 89 11.71 -3.04 11.82
C TRP A 89 13.07 -3.07 11.12
N SER A 90 13.42 -2.02 10.37
CA SER A 90 14.74 -1.91 9.75
C SER A 90 15.91 -2.00 10.74
N SER A 91 15.67 -1.59 12.00
CA SER A 91 16.67 -1.63 13.08
C SER A 91 16.62 -2.88 13.96
N GLU A 92 15.46 -3.56 14.03
CA GLU A 92 15.22 -4.65 14.98
C GLU A 92 15.18 -6.04 14.33
N LYS A 93 14.84 -6.12 13.04
CA LYS A 93 14.57 -7.38 12.35
C LYS A 93 15.76 -7.84 11.52
N ASP A 94 15.98 -9.14 11.49
CA ASP A 94 17.03 -9.77 10.68
C ASP A 94 16.66 -9.79 9.17
N PRO A 95 17.63 -10.07 8.27
CA PRO A 95 17.35 -10.17 6.84
C PRO A 95 16.35 -11.26 6.42
N GLU A 96 16.08 -12.25 7.27
CA GLU A 96 15.15 -13.35 6.97
C GLU A 96 13.70 -12.92 7.19
N PHE A 97 13.44 -12.01 8.15
CA PHE A 97 12.14 -11.38 8.39
C PHE A 97 11.49 -10.83 7.12
N TRP A 98 12.29 -10.21 6.26
CA TRP A 98 11.84 -9.57 5.02
C TRP A 98 11.50 -10.58 3.91
N LYS A 99 12.14 -11.76 3.95
CA LYS A 99 12.05 -12.80 2.92
C LYS A 99 10.94 -13.80 3.19
N ASP A 100 10.78 -14.21 4.45
CA ASP A 100 9.89 -15.31 4.83
C ASP A 100 8.65 -14.79 5.58
N LEU A 101 7.72 -14.20 4.83
CA LEU A 101 6.48 -13.66 5.40
C LEU A 101 5.63 -14.72 6.11
N GLU A 102 5.76 -16.00 5.74
CA GLU A 102 5.01 -17.10 6.34
C GLU A 102 5.60 -17.45 7.72
N LYS A 103 6.92 -17.58 7.82
CA LYS A 103 7.61 -17.81 9.10
C LYS A 103 7.33 -16.72 10.12
N TYR A 104 7.29 -15.45 9.68
CA TYR A 104 7.07 -14.29 10.54
C TYR A 104 5.63 -13.75 10.48
N ARG A 105 4.64 -14.56 10.07
CA ARG A 105 3.26 -14.13 9.80
C ARG A 105 2.66 -13.25 10.91
N GLU A 106 2.86 -13.63 12.16
CA GLU A 106 2.33 -12.90 13.33
C GLU A 106 2.99 -11.54 13.53
N ASP A 107 4.30 -11.42 13.26
CA ASP A 107 5.00 -10.15 13.32
C ASP A 107 4.51 -9.15 12.26
N TRP A 108 3.99 -9.64 11.13
CA TRP A 108 3.41 -8.81 10.06
C TRP A 108 1.96 -8.37 10.33
N ASN A 109 1.25 -8.99 11.28
CA ASN A 109 -0.14 -8.66 11.60
C ASN A 109 -0.39 -7.19 12.01
N PRO A 110 0.50 -6.51 12.78
CA PRO A 110 0.40 -5.08 13.03
C PRO A 110 0.33 -4.24 11.74
N LEU A 111 1.18 -4.54 10.73
CA LEU A 111 1.15 -3.84 9.44
C LEU A 111 -0.19 -4.06 8.74
N ARG A 112 -0.68 -5.30 8.66
CA ARG A 112 -1.98 -5.62 8.03
C ARG A 112 -3.13 -4.83 8.66
N LYS A 113 -3.13 -4.71 10.00
CA LYS A 113 -4.13 -3.94 10.76
C LYS A 113 -4.05 -2.44 10.51
N LEU A 114 -2.83 -1.89 10.46
CA LEU A 114 -2.62 -0.47 10.14
C LEU A 114 -3.06 -0.16 8.71
N ALA A 115 -2.67 -0.98 7.73
CA ALA A 115 -3.07 -0.82 6.33
C ALA A 115 -4.59 -0.86 6.16
N LEU A 116 -5.27 -1.83 6.79
CA LEU A 116 -6.74 -1.88 6.79
C LEU A 116 -7.38 -0.65 7.45
N SER A 117 -6.78 -0.14 8.52
CA SER A 117 -7.25 1.06 9.21
C SER A 117 -7.07 2.33 8.38
N ALA A 118 -5.96 2.43 7.65
CA ALA A 118 -5.69 3.50 6.71
C ALA A 118 -6.73 3.49 5.57
N LEU A 119 -6.97 2.33 4.95
CA LEU A 119 -7.98 2.17 3.90
C LEU A 119 -9.37 2.62 4.38
N LYS A 120 -9.78 2.21 5.60
CA LYS A 120 -11.05 2.68 6.20
C LYS A 120 -11.08 4.18 6.45
N ALA A 121 -9.98 4.75 6.93
CA ALA A 121 -9.89 6.19 7.15
C ALA A 121 -9.94 7.00 5.84
N MET A 122 -9.46 6.40 4.75
CA MET A 122 -9.49 6.95 3.38
C MET A 122 -10.81 6.66 2.65
N LYS A 123 -11.73 5.87 3.23
CA LYS A 123 -12.96 5.35 2.59
C LYS A 123 -12.71 4.45 1.37
N MET A 124 -11.60 3.71 1.42
CA MET A 124 -11.14 2.82 0.35
C MET A 124 -11.26 1.33 0.71
N GLU A 125 -11.87 0.97 1.84
CA GLU A 125 -11.99 -0.41 2.32
C GLU A 125 -12.85 -1.34 1.45
N GLY A 126 -13.70 -0.76 0.58
CA GLY A 126 -14.50 -1.50 -0.38
C GLY A 126 -13.82 -1.73 -1.72
N PHE A 127 -12.57 -1.28 -1.89
CA PHE A 127 -11.84 -1.45 -3.14
C PHE A 127 -11.04 -2.76 -3.15
N MET A 128 -10.91 -3.33 -4.35
CA MET A 128 -10.07 -4.49 -4.62
C MET A 128 -9.15 -4.19 -5.80
N VAL A 129 -8.04 -4.91 -5.86
CA VAL A 129 -7.09 -4.82 -6.97
C VAL A 129 -7.41 -5.90 -7.99
N LYS A 130 -7.61 -5.50 -9.26
CA LYS A 130 -7.61 -6.43 -10.39
C LYS A 130 -6.26 -6.42 -11.09
N THR A 131 -5.70 -7.62 -11.25
CA THR A 131 -4.49 -7.87 -12.02
C THR A 131 -4.81 -8.08 -13.50
N HIS A 132 -4.14 -7.34 -14.37
CA HIS A 132 -4.20 -7.55 -15.82
C HIS A 132 -2.88 -8.11 -16.31
N PHE A 133 -2.94 -9.21 -17.05
CA PHE A 133 -1.79 -9.84 -17.70
C PHE A 133 -1.80 -9.47 -19.17
N SER A 134 -0.79 -8.72 -19.62
CA SER A 134 -0.62 -8.48 -21.06
C SER A 134 0.13 -9.67 -21.69
N LYS A 135 -0.47 -10.34 -22.68
CA LYS A 135 0.23 -11.38 -23.44
C LYS A 135 1.41 -10.73 -24.19
N GLY A 136 2.64 -11.18 -23.91
CA GLY A 136 3.84 -10.80 -24.68
C GLY A 136 4.85 -9.92 -23.94
N ARG A 137 4.52 -9.39 -22.75
CA ARG A 137 5.48 -8.76 -21.86
C ARG A 137 5.17 -9.21 -20.43
N ASN A 138 6.16 -9.64 -19.66
CA ASN A 138 6.01 -10.10 -18.27
C ASN A 138 5.67 -8.94 -17.30
N PHE A 139 4.76 -8.02 -17.69
CA PHE A 139 4.31 -6.92 -16.85
C PHE A 139 2.90 -7.22 -16.35
N LYS A 140 2.73 -7.18 -15.02
CA LYS A 140 1.44 -7.09 -14.36
C LYS A 140 1.07 -5.61 -14.24
N THR A 141 -0.15 -5.26 -14.62
CA THR A 141 -0.72 -3.96 -14.26
C THR A 141 -1.87 -4.14 -13.28
N TYR A 142 -2.04 -3.16 -12.41
CA TYR A 142 -3.03 -3.16 -11.35
C TYR A 142 -4.05 -2.05 -11.61
N SER A 143 -5.29 -2.30 -11.23
CA SER A 143 -6.36 -1.29 -11.28
C SER A 143 -7.28 -1.45 -10.08
N LEU A 144 -7.77 -0.34 -9.54
CA LEU A 144 -8.71 -0.32 -8.44
C LEU A 144 -10.15 -0.50 -8.94
N HIS A 145 -10.90 -1.35 -8.26
CA HIS A 145 -12.32 -1.59 -8.51
C HIS A 145 -13.07 -1.52 -7.20
N LYS A 146 -14.23 -0.85 -7.18
CA LYS A 146 -15.13 -0.88 -6.03
C LYS A 146 -15.94 -2.18 -6.07
N ASN A 147 -16.04 -2.87 -4.93
CA ASN A 147 -16.98 -3.99 -4.75
C ASN A 147 -18.44 -3.54 -4.86
#